data_AF-A0A7S9CRR4-F1
#
_entry.id   AF-A0A7S9CRR4-F1
#
_cell.length_a   1.000
_cell.length_b   1.000
_cell.length_c   1.000
_cell.angle_alpha   90.00
_cell.angle_beta   90.00
_cell.angle_gamma   90.00
#
_symmetry.space_group_name_H-M   'P 1'
#
loop_
_entity.id
_entity.type
_entity.pdbx_description
1 polymer ?
#
loop_
_entity_poly.entity_id
_entity_poly.type
_entity_poly.pdbx_seq_one_letter_code
_entity_poly.pdbx_strand_id
1 'polypeptide(L)'
;MVEDVGAAAESPCQACGACCSYSENWPRFTIEDDSELDLIPAEFVNTRQSGMRCDGDRCSALSGKIGVATRCEVYAVRPEVCRTCMPGDAECAMARRRHGLPAIQSQAT
;
A
#
# COMPACT_ATOMS: atom_id res chain seq x y z
N MET A 1 -14.49 1.84 -29.65
CA MET A 1 -13.19 2.44 -29.30
C MET A 1 -13.43 3.20 -28.01
N VAL A 2 -13.16 2.57 -26.86
CA VAL A 2 -13.15 3.27 -25.57
C VAL A 2 -11.69 3.58 -25.27
N GLU A 3 -11.32 4.81 -25.58
CA GLU A 3 -10.06 5.39 -25.18
C GLU A 3 -10.20 5.76 -23.70
N ASP A 4 -9.79 4.86 -22.80
CA ASP A 4 -9.55 5.21 -21.40
C ASP A 4 -8.09 5.62 -21.27
N VAL A 5 -7.90 6.92 -21.38
CA VAL A 5 -6.64 7.64 -21.23
C VAL A 5 -5.90 7.17 -19.98
N GLY A 6 -4.70 6.66 -20.21
CA GLY A 6 -3.74 6.38 -19.17
C GLY A 6 -3.51 7.62 -18.31
N ALA A 7 -3.80 7.50 -17.02
CA ALA A 7 -3.10 8.23 -15.98
C ALA A 7 -1.66 7.72 -15.91
N ALA A 8 -0.86 8.07 -16.91
CA ALA A 8 0.58 7.96 -16.82
C ALA A 8 1.08 9.04 -15.83
N ALA A 9 2.11 8.67 -15.07
CA ALA A 9 2.98 9.50 -14.24
C ALA A 9 2.52 9.82 -12.81
N GLU A 10 2.52 8.79 -11.96
CA GLU A 10 2.87 8.73 -10.53
C GLU A 10 2.30 7.38 -10.08
N SER A 11 3.04 6.60 -9.28
CA SER A 11 2.74 5.16 -9.13
C SER A 11 1.24 4.96 -8.83
N PRO A 12 0.50 4.05 -9.48
CA PRO A 12 -0.95 3.90 -9.28
C PRO A 12 -1.34 3.72 -7.80
N CYS A 13 -0.40 3.24 -6.97
CA CYS A 13 -0.48 3.18 -5.51
C CYS A 13 -0.39 4.55 -4.82
N GLN A 14 0.42 5.49 -5.32
CA GLN A 14 0.50 6.88 -4.85
C GLN A 14 -0.77 7.66 -5.19
N ALA A 15 -1.44 7.36 -6.30
CA ALA A 15 -2.72 7.99 -6.63
C ALA A 15 -3.88 7.50 -5.74
N CYS A 16 -3.89 6.23 -5.31
CA CYS A 16 -5.02 5.66 -4.57
C CYS A 16 -4.79 5.45 -3.07
N GLY A 17 -3.63 4.94 -2.63
CA GLY A 17 -3.34 4.54 -1.25
C GLY A 17 -4.25 3.47 -0.66
N ALA A 18 -5.14 2.87 -1.45
CA ALA A 18 -6.24 2.04 -0.96
C ALA A 18 -5.76 0.80 -0.19
N CYS A 19 -4.71 0.13 -0.69
CA CYS A 19 -4.13 -1.07 -0.05
C CYS A 19 -3.51 -0.74 1.32
N CYS A 20 -2.93 0.45 1.48
CA CYS A 20 -2.33 0.90 2.73
C CYS A 20 -3.36 1.42 3.74
N SER A 21 -4.64 1.53 3.33
CA SER A 21 -5.76 1.94 4.19
C SER A 21 -6.88 0.90 4.19
N TYR A 22 -6.57 -0.38 3.94
CA TYR A 22 -7.56 -1.42 3.81
C TYR A 22 -7.95 -2.06 5.14
N SER A 23 -6.98 -2.38 5.99
CA SER A 23 -7.20 -3.03 7.28
C SER A 23 -6.02 -2.84 8.22
N GLU A 24 -6.30 -2.67 9.51
CA GLU A 24 -5.28 -2.67 10.58
C GLU A 24 -4.38 -3.93 10.59
N ASN A 25 -4.93 -5.03 10.07
CA ASN A 25 -4.31 -6.34 10.02
C ASN A 25 -3.51 -6.57 8.73
N TRP A 26 -3.43 -5.56 7.86
CA TRP A 26 -2.79 -5.63 6.56
C TRP A 26 -1.79 -4.48 6.39
N PRO A 27 -0.51 -4.73 6.04
CA PRO A 27 0.11 -6.03 5.83
C PRO A 27 0.87 -6.54 7.08
N ARG A 28 0.84 -7.85 7.31
CA ARG A 28 1.58 -8.52 8.39
C ARG A 28 2.96 -8.96 7.91
N PHE A 29 3.98 -8.80 8.75
CA PHE A 29 5.28 -9.42 8.53
C PHE A 29 5.14 -10.89 8.91
N THR A 30 5.04 -11.78 7.93
CA THR A 30 4.88 -13.21 8.22
C THR A 30 6.10 -14.05 7.86
N ILE A 31 7.06 -13.51 7.11
CA ILE A 31 8.17 -14.31 6.54
C ILE A 31 9.48 -13.54 6.27
N GLU A 32 9.56 -12.24 6.60
CA GLU A 32 10.72 -11.39 6.28
C GLU A 32 11.83 -11.51 7.34
N ASP A 33 13.09 -11.36 6.92
CA ASP A 33 14.25 -11.33 7.83
C ASP A 33 14.23 -10.07 8.72
N ASP A 34 14.50 -10.23 10.02
CA ASP A 34 14.49 -9.14 11.00
C ASP A 34 15.40 -7.96 10.57
N SER A 35 16.51 -8.25 9.88
CA SER A 35 17.42 -7.22 9.36
C SER A 35 16.84 -6.33 8.27
N GLU A 36 15.85 -6.80 7.50
CA GLU A 36 15.13 -5.95 6.54
C GLU A 36 14.05 -5.11 7.24
N LEU A 37 13.44 -5.66 8.28
CA LEU A 37 12.47 -4.95 9.12
C LEU A 37 13.14 -3.84 9.95
N ASP A 38 14.39 -4.04 10.39
CA ASP A 38 15.20 -3.04 11.08
C ASP A 38 15.53 -1.80 10.23
N LEU A 39 15.40 -1.89 8.90
CA LEU A 39 15.52 -0.72 8.01
C LEU A 39 14.30 0.21 8.10
N ILE A 40 13.17 -0.30 8.61
CA ILE A 40 11.94 0.49 8.78
C ILE A 40 12.06 1.28 10.08
N PRO A 41 11.87 2.61 10.06
CA PRO A 41 11.87 3.40 11.28
C PRO A 41 10.85 2.86 12.29
N ALA A 42 11.29 2.63 13.53
CA ALA A 42 10.48 2.00 14.58
C ALA A 42 9.17 2.76 14.89
N GLU A 43 9.07 4.04 14.53
CA GLU A 43 7.84 4.84 14.63
C GLU A 43 6.69 4.30 13.75
N PHE A 44 7.03 3.62 12.64
CA PHE A 44 6.09 3.04 11.70
C PHE A 44 5.89 1.53 11.90
N VAL A 45 6.57 0.93 12.88
CA VAL A 45 6.47 -0.50 13.22
C VAL A 45 5.57 -0.66 14.44
N ASN A 46 4.72 -1.69 14.44
CA ASN A 46 3.86 -1.94 15.60
C ASN A 46 4.70 -2.35 16.83
N THR A 47 4.12 -2.25 18.03
CA THR A 47 4.82 -2.61 19.28
C THR A 47 5.22 -4.08 19.38
N ARG A 48 4.69 -4.94 18.50
CA ARG A 48 4.99 -6.37 18.45
C ARG A 48 6.05 -6.72 17.39
N GLN A 49 6.58 -5.73 16.68
CA GLN A 49 7.47 -5.91 15.52
C GLN A 49 6.96 -6.93 14.49
N SER A 50 5.64 -7.12 14.43
CA SER A 50 4.99 -8.15 13.60
C SER A 50 4.28 -7.59 12.38
N GLY A 51 4.39 -6.28 12.16
CA GLY A 51 3.72 -5.56 11.08
C GLY A 51 3.93 -4.05 11.17
N MET A 52 3.50 -3.36 10.13
CA MET A 52 3.43 -1.90 10.14
C MET A 52 2.45 -1.43 11.23
N ARG A 53 2.76 -0.32 11.88
CA ARG A 53 1.84 0.37 12.79
C ARG A 53 0.69 0.95 11.97
N CYS A 54 -0.53 0.59 12.32
CA CYS A 54 -1.74 1.15 11.75
C CYS A 54 -2.52 1.93 12.82
N ASP A 55 -3.12 3.05 12.43
CA ASP A 55 -4.09 3.81 13.22
C ASP A 55 -5.49 3.50 12.67
N GLY A 56 -6.16 2.54 13.31
CA GLY A 56 -7.34 1.87 12.74
C GLY A 56 -6.99 1.20 11.42
N ASP A 57 -7.76 1.46 10.37
CA ASP A 57 -7.54 0.85 9.04
C ASP A 57 -6.41 1.49 8.23
N ARG A 58 -5.73 2.52 8.75
CA ARG A 58 -4.73 3.31 8.00
C ARG A 58 -3.31 3.04 8.48
N CYS A 59 -2.41 2.71 7.56
CA CYS A 59 -0.98 2.63 7.86
C CYS A 59 -0.42 3.98 8.31
N SER A 60 0.33 4.00 9.41
CA SER A 60 0.96 5.21 9.95
C SER A 60 1.97 5.88 9.01
N ALA A 61 2.63 5.09 8.16
CA ALA A 61 3.56 5.60 7.15
C ALA A 61 2.86 6.16 5.90
N LEU A 62 1.54 6.08 5.81
CA LEU A 62 0.77 6.59 4.68
C LEU A 62 0.41 8.06 4.90
N SER A 63 1.07 8.94 4.17
CA SER A 63 0.75 10.37 4.09
C SER A 63 -0.20 10.66 2.93
N GLY A 64 -1.00 11.72 3.07
CA GLY A 64 -1.98 12.15 2.06
C GLY A 64 -3.40 11.63 2.29
N LYS A 65 -4.22 11.64 1.22
CA LYS A 65 -5.65 11.30 1.24
C LYS A 65 -5.98 10.23 0.21
N ILE A 66 -6.62 9.16 0.66
CA ILE A 66 -7.05 8.02 -0.16
C ILE A 66 -7.90 8.50 -1.34
N GLY A 67 -7.57 8.01 -2.53
CA GLY A 67 -8.26 8.37 -3.77
C GLY A 67 -7.97 9.78 -4.31
N VAL A 68 -7.07 10.55 -3.68
CA VAL A 68 -6.67 11.87 -4.15
C VAL A 68 -5.18 11.88 -4.48
N ALA A 69 -4.34 11.79 -3.45
CA ALA A 69 -2.90 11.77 -3.56
C ALA A 69 -2.34 11.24 -2.24
N THR A 70 -1.53 10.20 -2.33
CA THR A 70 -0.95 9.49 -1.18
C THR A 70 0.51 9.20 -1.41
N ARG A 71 1.27 9.14 -0.32
CA ARG A 71 2.69 8.86 -0.34
C ARG A 71 3.04 7.97 0.84
N CYS A 72 3.86 6.96 0.60
CA CYS A 72 4.45 6.20 1.69
C CYS A 72 5.73 6.92 2.13
N GLU A 73 5.80 7.30 3.40
CA GLU A 73 6.98 7.94 4.00
C GLU A 73 8.21 7.02 3.97
N VAL A 74 7.97 5.70 3.99
CA VAL A 74 9.01 4.66 3.98
C VAL A 74 9.10 3.90 2.65
N TYR A 75 8.73 4.54 1.52
CA TYR A 75 8.62 3.86 0.21
C TYR A 75 9.87 3.04 -0.19
N ALA A 76 11.08 3.53 0.15
CA ALA A 76 12.33 2.86 -0.18
C ALA A 76 12.60 1.60 0.67
N VAL A 77 12.17 1.62 1.93
CA VAL A 77 12.36 0.53 2.90
C VAL A 77 11.05 -0.22 3.15
N ARG A 78 10.12 -0.19 2.19
CA ARG A 78 8.85 -0.89 2.33
C ARG A 78 9.09 -2.37 2.61
N PRO A 79 8.29 -2.98 3.50
CA PRO A 79 8.35 -4.41 3.74
C PRO A 79 7.96 -5.16 2.46
N GLU A 80 8.47 -6.38 2.29
CA GLU A 80 8.26 -7.26 1.15
C GLU A 80 6.77 -7.44 0.87
N VAL A 81 5.94 -7.61 1.89
CA VAL A 81 4.47 -7.68 1.73
C VAL A 81 3.84 -6.47 1.02
N CYS A 82 4.40 -5.27 1.21
CA CYS A 82 4.01 -4.07 0.47
C CYS A 82 4.58 -4.03 -0.97
N ARG A 83 5.69 -4.73 -1.23
CA ARG A 83 6.33 -4.86 -2.55
C ARG A 83 5.66 -5.94 -3.40
N THR A 84 5.21 -7.04 -2.78
CA THR A 84 4.51 -8.15 -3.43
C THR A 84 3.09 -7.75 -3.87
N CYS A 85 2.45 -6.80 -3.19
CA CYS A 85 1.15 -6.27 -3.59
C CYS A 85 1.30 -5.43 -4.87
N MET A 86 0.95 -5.99 -6.03
CA MET A 86 1.04 -5.26 -7.28
C MET A 86 -0.25 -4.48 -7.59
N PRO A 87 -0.14 -3.32 -8.25
CA PRO A 87 -1.31 -2.58 -8.70
C PRO A 87 -2.13 -3.41 -9.69
N GLY A 88 -3.42 -3.61 -9.39
CA GLY A 88 -4.35 -4.35 -10.24
C GLY A 88 -4.60 -5.80 -9.82
N ASP A 89 -3.84 -6.32 -8.86
CA ASP A 89 -4.09 -7.66 -8.30
C ASP A 89 -5.47 -7.75 -7.62
N ALA A 90 -5.93 -8.97 -7.38
CA ALA A 90 -7.20 -9.24 -6.70
C ALA A 90 -7.30 -8.49 -5.35
N GLU A 91 -6.21 -8.46 -4.58
CA GLU A 91 -6.12 -7.74 -3.30
C GLU A 91 -6.22 -6.22 -3.48
N CYS A 92 -5.54 -5.68 -4.51
CA CYS A 92 -5.63 -4.27 -4.85
C CYS A 92 -7.07 -3.89 -5.25
N ALA A 93 -7.71 -4.70 -6.09
CA ALA A 93 -9.09 -4.49 -6.51
C ALA A 93 -10.06 -4.56 -5.32
N MET A 94 -9.87 -5.49 -4.38
CA MET A 94 -10.66 -5.57 -3.15
C MET A 94 -10.53 -4.30 -2.29
N ALA A 95 -9.29 -3.83 -2.08
CA ALA A 95 -9.06 -2.60 -1.34
C ALA A 95 -9.70 -1.38 -2.02
N ARG A 96 -9.53 -1.26 -3.33
CA ARG A 96 -10.14 -0.17 -4.12
C ARG A 96 -11.66 -0.20 -4.05
N ARG A 97 -12.29 -1.37 -4.16
CA ARG A 97 -13.75 -1.52 -4.00
C ARG A 97 -14.25 -1.05 -2.65
N ARG A 98 -13.52 -1.35 -1.56
CA ARG A 98 -13.89 -0.89 -0.21
C ARG A 98 -13.88 0.64 -0.09
N HIS A 99 -12.98 1.30 -0.81
CA HIS A 99 -12.86 2.76 -0.85
C HIS A 99 -13.69 3.43 -1.97
N GLY A 100 -14.49 2.67 -2.72
CA GLY A 100 -15.30 3.19 -3.83
C GLY A 100 -14.49 3.62 -5.06
N LEU A 101 -13.26 3.14 -5.20
CA LEU A 101 -12.38 3.47 -6.31
C LEU A 101 -12.55 2.47 -7.48
N PRO A 102 -12.43 2.92 -8.74
CA PRO A 102 -12.53 2.05 -9.90
C PRO A 102 -11.39 1.02 -9.91
N ALA A 103 -11.64 -0.20 -10.37
CA ALA A 103 -10.57 -1.19 -10.54
C ALA A 103 -9.58 -0.71 -11.61
N ILE A 104 -8.29 -1.00 -11.42
CA ILE A 104 -7.25 -0.77 -12.42
C ILE A 104 -6.84 -2.11 -13.01
N GLN A 105 -6.48 -2.13 -14.29
CA GLN A 105 -5.89 -3.31 -14.90
C GLN A 105 -4.43 -3.44 -14.45
N SER A 106 -3.99 -4.64 -14.06
CA SER A 106 -2.58 -4.92 -13.78
C SER A 106 -1.78 -4.68 -15.05
N GLN A 107 -1.07 -3.55 -15.13
CA GLN A 107 -0.09 -3.31 -16.18
C GLN A 107 1.27 -3.76 -15.67
N ALA A 108 1.54 -5.06 -15.79
CA ALA A 108 2.90 -5.58 -15.78
C ALA A 108 3.43 -5.50 -17.21
N THR A 109 4.32 -4.56 -17.48
CA THR A 109 5.11 -4.50 -18.72
C THR A 109 6.55 -4.25 -18.34
#